data_AF-A0A8B7YK57-F1
#
_entry.id   AF-A0A8B7YK57-F1
#
_cell.length_a   1.000
_cell.length_b   1.000
_cell.length_c   1.000
_cell.angle_alpha   90.00
_cell.angle_beta   90.00
_cell.angle_gamma   90.00
#
_symmetry.space_group_name_H-M   'P 1'
#
loop_
_entity.id
_entity.type
_entity.pdbx_description
1 polymer ?
#
loop_
_entity_poly.entity_id
_entity_poly.type
_entity_poly.pdbx_seq_one_letter_code
_entity_poly.pdbx_strand_id
1 'polypeptide(L)'
;MASSQLDNIFDTFVENLDLVTSKLKEEDSPRPTAPDHSLEEFWKKLGAAFESLSAEATKLALWFSKPPLPKPEECQSLIASVEMSTIALVSVFYGLPKEHGLMLRRATRHTVMGAVEGIRNLAKRIKQDHYHSSDSQLHATGNVWERCDAFKTLPRNNKDALLSAVSNVRGLVNDAVDELKELQETGGGPEGWDDLGLIAGAPSGDTNMQEGWSEHDRMLLPPCSGLLKASASCVKKVSGAVQAHGQWKENWLVAQLDDLGEIAERISPAADDLVMCLYAPIRQQDVRQNANKLAEVLLSLLDQTKTSHVVKEADNSWLTFLSKAVDHNLEKITQLTAPASPHNDR
;
A
#
# COMPACT_ATOMS: atom_id res chain seq x y z
N MET A 1 19.33 18.31 35.68
CA MET A 1 17.97 18.81 36.00
C MET A 1 17.25 19.33 34.75
N ALA A 2 17.80 20.30 34.00
CA ALA A 2 17.14 20.78 32.76
C ALA A 2 16.98 19.70 31.66
N SER A 3 18.01 18.86 31.43
CA SER A 3 17.93 17.75 30.45
C SER A 3 16.83 16.74 30.79
N SER A 4 16.68 16.35 32.05
CA SER A 4 15.64 15.36 32.44
C SER A 4 14.23 15.94 32.35
N GLN A 5 14.06 17.27 32.46
CA GLN A 5 12.76 17.91 32.24
C GLN A 5 12.41 17.94 30.75
N LEU A 6 13.37 18.26 29.87
CA LEU A 6 13.16 18.18 28.43
C LEU A 6 12.86 16.74 27.98
N ASP A 7 13.56 15.75 28.54
CA ASP A 7 13.31 14.33 28.23
C ASP A 7 11.87 13.92 28.52
N ASN A 8 11.35 14.29 29.70
CA ASN A 8 9.96 14.01 30.08
C ASN A 8 8.94 14.70 29.15
N ILE A 9 9.23 15.93 28.73
CA ILE A 9 8.36 16.68 27.82
C ILE A 9 8.30 15.99 26.45
N PHE A 10 9.46 15.60 25.89
CA PHE A 10 9.51 14.92 24.60
C PHE A 10 8.93 13.49 24.66
N ASP A 11 9.12 12.76 25.77
CA ASP A 11 8.49 11.44 25.94
C ASP A 11 6.97 11.55 25.92
N THR A 12 6.42 12.48 26.72
CA THR A 12 4.97 12.74 26.74
C THR A 12 4.46 13.13 25.36
N PHE A 13 5.19 13.98 24.64
CA PHE A 13 4.81 14.42 23.30
C PHE A 13 4.79 13.25 22.29
N VAL A 14 5.82 12.41 22.32
CA VAL A 14 5.90 11.22 21.45
C VAL A 14 4.78 10.23 21.77
N GLU A 15 4.47 10.01 23.05
CA GLU A 15 3.35 9.17 23.49
C GLU A 15 2.00 9.71 22.99
N ASN A 16 1.78 11.03 23.07
CA ASN A 16 0.58 11.67 22.55
C ASN A 16 0.44 11.47 21.02
N LEU A 17 1.54 11.63 20.27
CA LEU A 17 1.53 11.38 18.82
C LEU A 17 1.28 9.91 18.48
N ASP A 18 1.84 8.98 19.26
CA ASP A 18 1.57 7.54 19.13
C ASP A 18 0.08 7.23 19.37
N LEU A 19 -0.54 7.85 20.37
CA LEU A 19 -1.98 7.74 20.64
C LEU A 19 -2.81 8.28 19.48
N VAL A 20 -2.46 9.44 18.92
CA VAL A 20 -3.13 10.02 17.74
C VAL A 20 -3.04 9.08 16.54
N THR A 21 -1.86 8.52 16.28
CA THR A 21 -1.65 7.57 15.19
C THR A 21 -2.45 6.28 15.39
N SER A 22 -2.55 5.77 16.62
CA SER A 22 -3.40 4.62 16.95
C SER A 22 -4.87 4.92 16.69
N LYS A 23 -5.35 6.08 17.17
CA LYS A 23 -6.73 6.55 16.95
C LYS A 23 -7.07 6.69 15.48
N LEU A 24 -6.14 7.16 14.64
CA LEU A 24 -6.35 7.26 13.20
C LEU A 24 -6.49 5.88 12.53
N LYS A 25 -5.83 4.84 13.06
CA LYS A 25 -5.96 3.47 12.54
C LYS A 25 -7.33 2.87 12.85
N GLU A 26 -7.91 3.19 13.99
CA GLU A 26 -9.28 2.81 14.36
C GLU A 26 -10.25 3.48 13.35
N GLU A 27 -10.95 2.68 12.53
CA GLU A 27 -11.71 3.17 11.35
C GLU A 27 -12.96 4.03 11.66
N ASP A 28 -13.28 4.19 12.93
CA ASP A 28 -14.53 4.78 13.35
C ASP A 28 -14.39 6.23 13.82
N SER A 29 -14.96 7.12 13.00
CA SER A 29 -15.52 8.36 13.52
C SER A 29 -16.99 8.43 13.09
N PRO A 30 -17.93 8.43 14.05
CA PRO A 30 -19.37 8.51 13.78
C PRO A 30 -19.83 9.96 13.56
N ARG A 31 -18.99 10.83 12.96
CA ARG A 31 -19.43 12.21 12.72
C ARG A 31 -20.48 12.21 11.62
N PRO A 32 -21.72 12.63 11.91
CA PRO A 32 -22.76 12.73 10.90
C PRO A 32 -22.32 13.74 9.83
N THR A 33 -22.61 13.42 8.57
CA THR A 33 -22.38 14.31 7.44
C THR A 33 -23.19 15.58 7.63
N ALA A 34 -22.52 16.73 7.70
CA ALA A 34 -23.19 18.01 7.73
C ALA A 34 -23.93 18.20 6.39
N PRO A 35 -25.22 18.61 6.39
CA PRO A 35 -26.04 18.73 5.17
C PRO A 35 -25.50 19.74 4.15
N ASP A 36 -24.60 20.64 4.58
CA ASP A 36 -23.94 21.68 3.81
C ASP A 36 -22.43 21.42 3.60
N HIS A 37 -21.98 20.17 3.74
CA HIS A 37 -20.57 19.83 3.57
C HIS A 37 -20.05 20.22 2.16
N SER A 38 -19.11 21.15 2.13
CA SER A 38 -18.39 21.54 0.92
C SER A 38 -17.03 20.85 0.84
N LEU A 39 -16.84 20.01 -0.18
CA LEU A 39 -15.54 19.41 -0.49
C LEU A 39 -14.46 20.47 -0.75
N GLU A 40 -14.80 21.57 -1.42
CA GLU A 40 -13.86 22.64 -1.71
C GLU A 40 -13.35 23.29 -0.42
N GLU A 41 -14.26 23.60 0.51
CA GLU A 41 -13.90 24.17 1.81
C GLU A 41 -13.11 23.18 2.66
N PHE A 42 -13.49 21.89 2.63
CA PHE A 42 -12.74 20.82 3.27
C PHE A 42 -11.28 20.78 2.77
N TRP A 43 -11.05 20.75 1.46
CA TRP A 43 -9.70 20.69 0.90
C TRP A 43 -8.88 21.93 1.23
N LYS A 44 -9.51 23.12 1.22
CA LYS A 44 -8.87 24.38 1.64
C LYS A 44 -8.43 24.33 3.10
N LYS A 45 -9.32 23.90 4.00
CA LYS A 45 -9.02 23.76 5.44
C LYS A 45 -7.93 22.71 5.68
N LEU A 46 -7.98 21.60 4.96
CA LEU A 46 -7.00 20.53 5.10
C LEU A 46 -5.61 20.99 4.64
N GLY A 47 -5.52 21.69 3.50
CA GLY A 47 -4.26 22.27 3.00
C GLY A 47 -3.66 23.26 3.99
N ALA A 48 -4.48 24.18 4.52
CA ALA A 48 -4.02 25.12 5.55
C ALA A 48 -3.52 24.42 6.83
N ALA A 49 -4.14 23.30 7.21
CA ALA A 49 -3.69 22.51 8.36
C ALA A 49 -2.34 21.82 8.11
N PHE A 50 -2.09 21.29 6.91
CA PHE A 50 -0.77 20.75 6.54
C PHE A 50 0.32 21.84 6.52
N GLU A 51 0.02 23.01 5.95
CA GLU A 51 0.94 24.16 5.95
C GLU A 51 1.27 24.62 7.38
N SER A 52 0.24 24.71 8.24
CA SER A 52 0.43 25.04 9.65
C SER A 52 1.32 24.02 10.36
N LEU A 53 1.06 22.72 10.18
CA LEU A 53 1.86 21.67 10.81
C LEU A 53 3.33 21.70 10.35
N SER A 54 3.55 21.88 9.04
CA SER A 54 4.89 22.03 8.46
C SER A 54 5.65 23.24 9.02
N ALA A 55 4.95 24.37 9.19
CA ALA A 55 5.52 25.57 9.80
C ALA A 55 5.89 25.35 11.28
N GLU A 56 5.02 24.70 12.07
CA GLU A 56 5.31 24.37 13.47
C GLU A 56 6.47 23.37 13.59
N ALA A 57 6.56 22.38 12.70
CA ALA A 57 7.69 21.45 12.65
C ALA A 57 9.02 22.19 12.39
N THR A 58 8.99 23.15 11.47
CA THR A 58 10.16 23.98 11.14
C THR A 58 10.59 24.82 12.34
N LYS A 59 9.64 25.43 13.05
CA LYS A 59 9.93 26.16 14.28
C LYS A 59 10.57 25.24 15.32
N LEU A 60 9.96 24.08 15.56
CA LEU A 60 10.49 23.08 16.50
C LEU A 60 11.94 22.71 16.15
N ALA A 61 12.22 22.41 14.88
CA ALA A 61 13.58 22.09 14.44
C ALA A 61 14.56 23.26 14.66
N LEU A 62 14.19 24.48 14.26
CA LEU A 62 15.05 25.65 14.38
C LEU A 62 15.43 25.97 15.84
N TRP A 63 14.50 25.81 16.78
CA TRP A 63 14.75 26.07 18.21
C TRP A 63 15.80 25.13 18.83
N PHE A 64 16.00 23.94 18.27
CA PHE A 64 17.02 23.00 18.71
C PHE A 64 18.26 22.98 17.79
N SER A 65 18.32 23.85 16.77
CA SER A 65 19.44 23.91 15.82
C SER A 65 20.64 24.70 16.32
N LYS A 66 20.49 25.59 17.31
CA LYS A 66 21.59 26.40 17.83
C LYS A 66 21.36 26.75 19.31
N PRO A 67 22.42 26.87 20.11
CA PRO A 67 22.31 27.39 21.47
C PRO A 67 21.95 28.89 21.48
N PRO A 68 21.35 29.40 22.58
CA PRO A 68 20.93 28.65 23.77
C PRO A 68 19.68 27.80 23.52
N LEU A 69 19.61 26.64 24.19
CA LEU A 69 18.42 25.79 24.14
C LEU A 69 17.23 26.47 24.82
N PRO A 70 15.99 26.20 24.36
CA PRO A 70 14.79 26.72 24.99
C PRO A 70 14.69 26.23 26.43
N LYS A 71 14.19 27.10 27.31
CA LYS A 71 13.86 26.70 28.69
C LYS A 71 12.72 25.67 28.66
N PRO A 72 12.55 24.84 29.71
CA PRO A 72 11.47 23.85 29.77
C PRO A 72 10.07 24.45 29.52
N GLU A 73 9.76 25.63 30.06
CA GLU A 73 8.48 26.33 29.85
C GLU A 73 8.29 26.78 28.39
N GLU A 74 9.36 27.28 27.74
CA GLU A 74 9.35 27.66 26.33
C GLU A 74 9.19 26.42 25.44
N CYS A 75 9.87 25.33 25.78
CA CYS A 75 9.76 24.04 25.10
C CYS A 75 8.33 23.45 25.20
N GLN A 76 7.70 23.53 26.36
CA GLN A 76 6.30 23.12 26.54
C GLN A 76 5.36 23.94 25.64
N SER A 77 5.55 25.26 25.57
CA SER A 77 4.75 26.14 24.71
C SER A 77 4.93 25.80 23.22
N LEU A 78 6.17 25.53 22.79
CA LEU A 78 6.47 25.12 21.40
C LEU A 78 5.81 23.78 21.06
N ILE A 79 5.91 22.79 21.94
CA ILE A 79 5.29 21.48 21.74
C ILE A 79 3.76 21.59 21.72
N ALA A 80 3.17 22.37 22.64
CA ALA A 80 1.74 22.62 22.65
C ALA A 80 1.26 23.24 21.32
N SER A 81 2.05 24.13 20.71
CA SER A 81 1.75 24.68 19.37
C SER A 81 1.70 23.59 18.30
N VAL A 82 2.69 22.68 18.29
CA VAL A 82 2.74 21.54 17.34
C VAL A 82 1.58 20.57 17.59
N GLU A 83 1.25 20.28 18.85
CA GLU A 83 0.11 19.44 19.23
C GLU A 83 -1.21 20.06 18.75
N MET A 84 -1.39 21.37 18.91
CA MET A 84 -2.58 22.07 18.44
C MET A 84 -2.73 22.01 16.91
N SER A 85 -1.64 22.21 16.16
CA SER A 85 -1.66 22.03 14.70
C SER A 85 -1.94 20.58 14.29
N THR A 86 -1.41 19.61 15.04
CA THR A 86 -1.67 18.18 14.83
C THR A 86 -3.15 17.84 15.06
N ILE A 87 -3.72 18.31 16.16
CA ILE A 87 -5.14 18.13 16.48
C ILE A 87 -6.02 18.81 15.43
N ALA A 88 -5.66 20.01 14.98
CA ALA A 88 -6.38 20.70 13.92
C ALA A 88 -6.40 19.88 12.62
N LEU A 89 -5.24 19.37 12.18
CA LEU A 89 -5.14 18.52 10.99
C LEU A 89 -6.03 17.27 11.10
N VAL A 90 -5.94 16.55 12.20
CA VAL A 90 -6.74 15.35 12.47
C VAL A 90 -8.23 15.68 12.55
N SER A 91 -8.59 16.80 13.17
CA SER A 91 -9.97 17.26 13.30
C SER A 91 -10.59 17.60 11.95
N VAL A 92 -9.82 18.22 11.05
CA VAL A 92 -10.27 18.49 9.67
C VAL A 92 -10.48 17.18 8.93
N PHE A 93 -9.54 16.22 9.01
CA PHE A 93 -9.68 14.90 8.40
C PHE A 93 -10.98 14.19 8.82
N TYR A 94 -11.31 14.18 10.11
CA TYR A 94 -12.55 13.59 10.59
C TYR A 94 -13.83 14.30 10.09
N GLY A 95 -13.69 15.48 9.49
CA GLY A 95 -14.76 16.19 8.78
C GLY A 95 -15.04 15.68 7.37
N LEU A 96 -14.22 14.79 6.78
CA LEU A 96 -14.49 14.18 5.48
C LEU A 96 -15.61 13.13 5.61
N PRO A 97 -16.75 13.24 4.92
CA PRO A 97 -17.82 12.24 5.00
C PRO A 97 -17.45 10.91 4.33
N LYS A 98 -18.01 9.79 4.80
CA LYS A 98 -17.77 8.45 4.19
C LYS A 98 -18.42 8.34 2.80
N GLU A 99 -19.45 9.13 2.55
CA GLU A 99 -20.24 9.23 1.32
C GLU A 99 -19.44 9.78 0.13
N HIS A 100 -18.32 10.46 0.41
CA HIS A 100 -17.36 10.86 -0.61
C HIS A 100 -16.39 9.75 -1.00
N GLY A 101 -16.51 8.58 -0.37
CA GLY A 101 -15.84 7.34 -0.74
C GLY A 101 -14.78 6.90 0.24
N LEU A 102 -14.75 5.59 0.46
CA LEU A 102 -13.83 4.93 1.38
C LEU A 102 -12.39 4.96 0.85
N MET A 103 -12.20 4.85 -0.47
CA MET A 103 -10.87 4.94 -1.09
C MET A 103 -10.26 6.34 -0.89
N LEU A 104 -11.03 7.40 -1.13
CA LEU A 104 -10.61 8.78 -0.88
C LEU A 104 -10.28 9.02 0.59
N ARG A 105 -11.15 8.55 1.48
CA ARG A 105 -10.94 8.67 2.93
C ARG A 105 -9.69 7.94 3.38
N ARG A 106 -9.43 6.74 2.87
CA ARG A 106 -8.23 5.95 3.19
C ARG A 106 -6.95 6.63 2.71
N ALA A 107 -6.94 7.15 1.48
CA ALA A 107 -5.80 7.90 0.95
C ALA A 107 -5.52 9.16 1.80
N THR A 108 -6.56 9.93 2.11
CA THR A 108 -6.45 11.14 2.94
C THR A 108 -5.94 10.81 4.35
N ARG A 109 -6.50 9.75 4.96
CA ARG A 109 -6.06 9.24 6.27
C ARG A 109 -4.58 8.88 6.26
N HIS A 110 -4.14 8.12 5.25
CA HIS A 110 -2.75 7.69 5.13
C HIS A 110 -1.80 8.88 5.07
N THR A 111 -2.13 9.92 4.29
CA THR A 111 -1.32 11.15 4.23
C THR A 111 -1.30 11.91 5.54
N VAL A 112 -2.44 12.03 6.24
CA VAL A 112 -2.49 12.67 7.57
C VAL A 112 -1.64 11.89 8.58
N MET A 113 -1.79 10.57 8.63
CA MET A 113 -0.96 9.70 9.49
C MET A 113 0.54 9.86 9.17
N GLY A 114 0.89 9.93 7.88
CA GLY A 114 2.28 10.13 7.45
C GLY A 114 2.89 11.45 7.96
N ALA A 115 2.10 12.53 8.00
CA ALA A 115 2.57 13.80 8.56
C ALA A 115 2.74 13.72 10.09
N VAL A 116 1.79 13.10 10.81
CA VAL A 116 1.91 12.90 12.27
C VAL A 116 3.13 12.04 12.61
N GLU A 117 3.37 10.96 11.87
CA GLU A 117 4.54 10.11 12.04
C GLU A 117 5.85 10.86 11.71
N GLY A 118 5.83 11.75 10.72
CA GLY A 118 6.95 12.66 10.45
C GLY A 118 7.32 13.51 11.67
N ILE A 119 6.33 14.16 12.29
CA ILE A 119 6.53 14.98 13.50
C ILE A 119 7.09 14.14 14.64
N ARG A 120 6.53 12.95 14.83
CA ARG A 120 6.99 12.00 15.84
C ARG A 120 8.45 11.63 15.65
N ASN A 121 8.85 11.33 14.41
CA ASN A 121 10.23 11.01 14.09
C ASN A 121 11.18 12.19 14.29
N LEU A 122 10.74 13.41 13.95
CA LEU A 122 11.49 14.63 14.26
C LEU A 122 11.70 14.80 15.77
N ALA A 123 10.64 14.65 16.57
CA ALA A 123 10.71 14.77 18.03
C ALA A 123 11.67 13.74 18.64
N LYS A 124 11.57 12.47 18.21
CA LYS A 124 12.51 11.42 18.61
C LYS A 124 13.93 11.76 18.24
N ARG A 125 14.16 12.31 17.04
CA ARG A 125 15.53 12.59 16.59
C ARG A 125 16.17 13.75 17.35
N ILE A 126 15.41 14.82 17.61
CA ILE A 126 15.86 15.94 18.46
C ILE A 126 16.30 15.42 19.84
N LYS A 127 15.52 14.52 20.45
CA LYS A 127 15.85 13.93 21.75
C LYS A 127 17.09 13.02 21.66
N GLN A 128 17.15 12.14 20.67
CA GLN A 128 18.27 11.19 20.47
C GLN A 128 19.61 11.91 20.23
N ASP A 129 19.57 13.03 19.53
CA ASP A 129 20.75 13.86 19.27
C ASP A 129 21.05 14.81 20.45
N HIS A 130 20.49 14.54 21.63
CA HIS A 130 20.68 15.28 22.88
C HIS A 130 20.41 16.78 22.75
N TYR A 131 19.38 17.14 21.97
CA TYR A 131 18.97 18.54 21.75
C TYR A 131 20.04 19.38 21.03
N HIS A 132 20.94 18.74 20.29
CA HIS A 132 21.94 19.40 19.47
C HIS A 132 21.59 19.33 17.99
N SER A 133 22.05 20.33 17.24
CA SER A 133 21.96 20.32 15.78
C SER A 133 22.70 19.15 15.20
N SER A 134 22.05 18.47 14.27
CA SER A 134 22.60 17.32 13.57
C SER A 134 22.06 17.26 12.14
N ASP A 135 22.83 16.63 11.25
CA ASP A 135 22.37 16.36 9.88
C ASP A 135 21.10 15.51 9.88
N SER A 136 20.95 14.65 10.87
CA SER A 136 19.77 13.83 11.04
C SER A 136 18.53 14.59 11.47
N GLN A 137 18.66 15.63 12.29
CA GLN A 137 17.55 16.52 12.59
C GLN A 137 17.09 17.25 11.32
N LEU A 138 18.03 17.69 10.48
CA LEU A 138 17.73 18.32 9.18
C LEU A 138 17.00 17.33 8.26
N HIS A 139 17.49 16.08 8.15
CA HIS A 139 16.81 15.05 7.38
C HIS A 139 15.41 14.74 7.92
N ALA A 140 15.23 14.65 9.25
CA ALA A 140 13.93 14.42 9.86
C ALA A 140 12.95 15.59 9.59
N THR A 141 13.45 16.83 9.60
CA THR A 141 12.66 18.01 9.25
C THR A 141 12.25 17.98 7.78
N GLY A 142 13.18 17.65 6.88
CA GLY A 142 12.90 17.46 5.46
C GLY A 142 11.86 16.36 5.20
N ASN A 143 11.90 15.27 5.97
CA ASN A 143 10.88 14.22 5.90
C ASN A 143 9.50 14.75 6.27
N VAL A 144 9.37 15.56 7.34
CA VAL A 144 8.09 16.20 7.68
C VAL A 144 7.56 17.03 6.51
N TRP A 145 8.42 17.83 5.88
CA TRP A 145 8.02 18.65 4.73
C TRP A 145 7.53 17.80 3.57
N GLU A 146 8.26 16.74 3.21
CA GLU A 146 7.84 15.79 2.17
C GLU A 146 6.47 15.17 2.48
N ARG A 147 6.25 14.75 3.74
CA ARG A 147 4.97 14.18 4.19
C ARG A 147 3.83 15.19 4.14
N CYS A 148 4.08 16.46 4.45
CA CYS A 148 3.09 17.52 4.33
C CYS A 148 2.82 17.88 2.86
N ASP A 149 3.85 17.90 2.02
CA ASP A 149 3.75 18.19 0.59
C ASP A 149 3.02 17.09 -0.19
N ALA A 150 2.97 15.86 0.33
CA ALA A 150 2.11 14.80 -0.21
C ALA A 150 0.62 15.19 -0.26
N PHE A 151 0.18 16.23 0.49
CA PHE A 151 -1.15 16.81 0.31
C PHE A 151 -1.41 17.32 -1.11
N LYS A 152 -0.37 17.79 -1.81
CA LYS A 152 -0.48 18.37 -3.16
C LYS A 152 -0.89 17.31 -4.20
N THR A 153 -0.48 16.06 -3.97
CA THR A 153 -0.76 14.92 -4.86
C THR A 153 -1.98 14.10 -4.43
N LEU A 154 -2.65 14.45 -3.33
CA LEU A 154 -3.84 13.76 -2.87
C LEU A 154 -4.96 13.81 -3.94
N PRO A 155 -5.65 12.67 -4.19
CA PRO A 155 -6.85 12.65 -5.01
C PRO A 155 -7.92 13.55 -4.38
N ARG A 156 -8.70 14.24 -5.22
CA ARG A 156 -9.75 15.17 -4.76
C ARG A 156 -11.15 14.57 -4.77
N ASN A 157 -11.30 13.37 -5.31
CA ASN A 157 -12.54 12.61 -5.40
C ASN A 157 -12.26 11.10 -5.38
N ASN A 158 -13.31 10.29 -5.18
CA ASN A 158 -13.15 8.84 -5.04
C ASN A 158 -12.66 8.14 -6.31
N LYS A 159 -13.03 8.66 -7.49
CA LYS A 159 -12.58 8.11 -8.76
C LYS A 159 -11.07 8.22 -8.89
N ASP A 160 -10.50 9.39 -8.63
CA ASP A 160 -9.06 9.60 -8.70
C ASP A 160 -8.33 8.78 -7.63
N ALA A 161 -8.94 8.60 -6.45
CA ALA A 161 -8.40 7.75 -5.40
C ALA A 161 -8.34 6.27 -5.82
N LEU A 162 -9.43 5.76 -6.40
CA LEU A 162 -9.49 4.41 -6.97
C LEU A 162 -8.44 4.25 -8.08
N LEU A 163 -8.34 5.19 -9.01
CA LEU A 163 -7.38 5.12 -10.11
C LEU A 163 -5.92 5.10 -9.61
N SER A 164 -5.61 5.87 -8.57
CA SER A 164 -4.30 5.83 -7.91
C SER A 164 -4.04 4.46 -7.28
N ALA A 165 -5.00 3.91 -6.52
CA ALA A 165 -4.86 2.59 -5.90
C ALA A 165 -4.68 1.47 -6.94
N VAL A 166 -5.50 1.47 -7.99
CA VAL A 166 -5.44 0.50 -9.10
C VAL A 166 -4.14 0.63 -9.90
N SER A 167 -3.59 1.85 -10.02
CA SER A 167 -2.27 2.05 -10.62
C SER A 167 -1.15 1.41 -9.79
N ASN A 168 -1.22 1.52 -8.46
CA ASN A 168 -0.26 0.87 -7.56
C ASN A 168 -0.36 -0.65 -7.64
N VAL A 169 -1.58 -1.20 -7.58
CA VAL A 169 -1.83 -2.65 -7.79
C VAL A 169 -1.26 -3.09 -9.14
N ARG A 170 -1.47 -2.32 -10.20
CA ARG A 170 -0.94 -2.63 -11.52
C ARG A 170 0.58 -2.67 -11.53
N GLY A 171 1.25 -1.77 -10.82
CA GLY A 171 2.70 -1.78 -10.65
C GLY A 171 3.17 -3.09 -10.04
N LEU A 172 2.66 -3.41 -8.84
CA LEU A 172 3.00 -4.62 -8.10
C LEU A 172 2.72 -5.92 -8.89
N VAL A 173 1.62 -5.97 -9.63
CA VAL A 173 1.32 -7.14 -10.48
C VAL A 173 2.29 -7.25 -11.66
N ASN A 174 2.76 -6.14 -12.24
CA ASN A 174 3.80 -6.21 -13.27
C ASN A 174 5.13 -6.64 -12.66
N ASP A 175 5.47 -6.16 -11.47
CA ASP A 175 6.66 -6.58 -10.73
C ASP A 175 6.63 -8.11 -10.51
N ALA A 176 5.50 -8.67 -10.06
CA ALA A 176 5.31 -10.12 -9.94
C ALA A 176 5.41 -10.87 -11.30
N VAL A 177 4.94 -10.26 -12.40
CA VAL A 177 5.12 -10.83 -13.74
C VAL A 177 6.58 -10.85 -14.16
N ASP A 178 7.33 -9.79 -13.85
CA ASP A 178 8.74 -9.66 -14.19
C ASP A 178 9.60 -10.57 -13.29
N GLU A 179 9.28 -10.66 -12.00
CA GLU A 179 9.87 -11.61 -11.05
C GLU A 179 9.73 -13.05 -11.57
N LEU A 180 8.54 -13.49 -12.02
CA LEU A 180 8.40 -14.82 -12.60
C LEU A 180 9.24 -15.03 -13.87
N LYS A 181 9.45 -13.99 -14.69
CA LYS A 181 10.35 -14.11 -15.86
C LYS A 181 11.80 -14.25 -15.41
N GLU A 182 12.23 -13.48 -14.42
CA GLU A 182 13.56 -13.60 -13.84
C GLU A 182 13.74 -15.02 -13.27
N LEU A 183 12.82 -15.53 -12.45
CA LEU A 183 12.85 -16.93 -11.99
C LEU A 183 13.01 -17.94 -13.15
N GLN A 184 12.39 -17.66 -14.30
CA GLN A 184 12.50 -18.51 -15.49
C GLN A 184 13.89 -18.54 -16.11
N GLU A 185 14.58 -17.40 -16.08
CA GLU A 185 15.95 -17.25 -16.56
C GLU A 185 16.96 -17.91 -15.60
N THR A 186 16.67 -17.88 -14.29
CA THR A 186 17.55 -18.42 -13.23
C THR A 186 17.30 -19.91 -12.91
N GLY A 187 16.28 -20.52 -13.52
CA GLY A 187 15.96 -21.94 -13.34
C GLY A 187 15.31 -22.28 -11.99
N GLY A 188 14.68 -21.29 -11.34
CA GLY A 188 13.96 -21.48 -10.07
C GLY A 188 14.83 -21.53 -8.81
N GLY A 189 16.14 -21.30 -8.94
CA GLY A 189 17.07 -21.17 -7.82
C GLY A 189 17.18 -19.72 -7.34
N PRO A 190 17.42 -19.48 -6.03
CA PRO A 190 17.72 -18.14 -5.55
C PRO A 190 19.10 -17.72 -6.11
N GLU A 191 19.12 -16.80 -7.06
CA GLU A 191 20.37 -16.14 -7.44
C GLU A 191 20.96 -15.43 -6.21
N GLY A 192 22.23 -15.71 -5.90
CA GLY A 192 22.98 -15.00 -4.86
C GLY A 192 23.40 -15.82 -3.63
N TRP A 193 23.04 -17.10 -3.51
CA TRP A 193 23.58 -17.96 -2.43
C TRP A 193 24.84 -18.73 -2.82
N ASP A 194 25.10 -18.90 -4.11
CA ASP A 194 26.33 -19.56 -4.61
C ASP A 194 27.59 -18.73 -4.31
N ASP A 195 27.47 -17.40 -4.22
CA ASP A 195 28.61 -16.50 -3.92
C ASP A 195 28.98 -16.47 -2.42
N LEU A 196 28.05 -16.82 -1.52
CA LEU A 196 28.36 -16.98 -0.09
C LEU A 196 29.03 -18.33 0.22
N GLY A 197 28.83 -19.34 -0.63
CA GLY A 197 29.51 -20.64 -0.55
C GLY A 197 31.00 -20.57 -0.90
N LEU A 198 31.44 -19.53 -1.62
CA LEU A 198 32.85 -19.31 -1.98
C LEU A 198 33.66 -18.64 -0.87
N ILE A 199 33.02 -18.05 0.15
CA ILE A 199 33.71 -17.33 1.25
C ILE A 199 34.12 -18.28 2.39
N ALA A 200 33.46 -19.41 2.56
CA ALA A 200 33.85 -20.43 3.53
C ALA A 200 34.41 -21.62 2.76
N GLY A 201 35.74 -21.81 2.77
CA GLY A 201 36.47 -22.90 2.11
C GLY A 201 36.08 -24.31 2.59
N ALA A 202 34.82 -24.67 2.44
CA ALA A 202 34.27 -25.99 2.63
C ALA A 202 34.65 -26.83 1.41
N PRO A 203 35.17 -28.04 1.60
CA PRO A 203 35.51 -28.92 0.49
C PRO A 203 34.23 -29.20 -0.31
N SER A 204 34.37 -29.21 -1.63
CA SER A 204 33.37 -29.62 -2.61
C SER A 204 32.96 -31.07 -2.35
N GLY A 205 32.11 -31.28 -1.36
CA GLY A 205 31.47 -32.54 -1.03
C GLY A 205 30.02 -32.45 -1.45
N ASP A 206 29.65 -33.27 -2.44
CA ASP A 206 28.29 -33.73 -2.76
C ASP A 206 27.13 -33.03 -2.04
N THR A 207 26.90 -31.76 -2.34
CA THR A 207 25.62 -31.11 -2.05
C THR A 207 24.71 -31.34 -3.25
N ASN A 208 24.22 -32.56 -3.34
CA ASN A 208 23.08 -32.93 -4.19
C ASN A 208 21.78 -32.31 -3.62
N MET A 209 21.78 -31.00 -3.33
CA MET A 209 20.69 -30.27 -2.67
C MET A 209 20.41 -28.93 -3.34
N GLN A 210 20.27 -28.94 -4.66
CA GLN A 210 19.64 -27.85 -5.40
C GLN A 210 18.99 -28.41 -6.67
N GLU A 211 17.99 -29.28 -6.49
CA GLU A 211 17.10 -29.61 -7.59
C GLU A 211 16.27 -28.36 -7.88
N GLY A 212 16.71 -27.59 -8.89
CA GLY A 212 15.86 -26.61 -9.56
C GLY A 212 14.62 -27.29 -10.13
N TRP A 213 13.82 -26.55 -10.90
CA TRP A 213 12.55 -27.09 -11.38
C TRP A 213 12.67 -28.42 -12.12
N SER A 214 11.83 -29.38 -11.71
CA SER A 214 11.58 -30.58 -12.50
C SER A 214 10.92 -30.22 -13.83
N GLU A 215 10.90 -31.17 -14.78
CA GLU A 215 10.18 -30.95 -16.04
C GLU A 215 8.69 -30.69 -15.79
N HIS A 216 8.11 -31.31 -14.76
CA HIS A 216 6.73 -31.05 -14.35
C HIS A 216 6.54 -29.63 -13.82
N ASP A 217 7.47 -29.15 -12.99
CA ASP A 217 7.46 -27.77 -12.47
C ASP A 217 7.53 -26.75 -13.61
N ARG A 218 8.37 -27.02 -14.63
CA ARG A 218 8.47 -26.17 -15.82
C ARG A 218 7.16 -26.09 -16.60
N MET A 219 6.36 -27.16 -16.63
CA MET A 219 5.04 -27.13 -17.26
C MET A 219 4.04 -26.23 -16.52
N LEU A 220 4.22 -25.97 -15.22
CA LEU A 220 3.35 -25.08 -14.43
C LEU A 220 3.59 -23.60 -14.72
N LEU A 221 4.79 -23.23 -15.17
CA LEU A 221 5.17 -21.82 -15.32
C LEU A 221 4.39 -21.09 -16.43
N PRO A 222 4.18 -21.64 -17.65
CA PRO A 222 3.42 -20.96 -18.69
C PRO A 222 1.99 -20.58 -18.27
N PRO A 223 1.16 -21.49 -17.69
CA PRO A 223 -0.18 -21.10 -17.27
C PRO A 223 -0.19 -20.18 -16.03
N CYS A 224 0.78 -20.29 -15.10
CA CYS A 224 0.92 -19.31 -14.00
C CYS A 224 1.29 -17.92 -14.52
N SER A 225 2.24 -17.83 -15.46
CA SER A 225 2.59 -16.59 -16.17
C SER A 225 1.39 -16.03 -16.95
N GLY A 226 0.60 -16.90 -17.58
CA GLY A 226 -0.63 -16.54 -18.26
C GLY A 226 -1.65 -15.91 -17.31
N LEU A 227 -1.83 -16.48 -16.11
CA LEU A 227 -2.72 -15.96 -15.08
C LEU A 227 -2.26 -14.59 -14.53
N LEU A 228 -0.96 -14.42 -14.27
CA LEU A 228 -0.39 -13.12 -13.85
C LEU A 228 -0.56 -12.05 -14.95
N LYS A 229 -0.32 -12.40 -16.22
CA LYS A 229 -0.56 -11.49 -17.36
C LYS A 229 -2.04 -11.16 -17.54
N ALA A 230 -2.93 -12.12 -17.29
CA ALA A 230 -4.37 -11.87 -17.25
C ALA A 230 -4.73 -10.90 -16.13
N SER A 231 -4.10 -11.03 -14.96
CA SER A 231 -4.25 -10.11 -13.82
C SER A 231 -3.88 -8.68 -14.21
N ALA A 232 -2.69 -8.47 -14.77
CA ALA A 232 -2.24 -7.16 -15.25
C ALA A 232 -3.20 -6.57 -16.29
N SER A 233 -3.75 -7.41 -17.17
CA SER A 233 -4.70 -7.01 -18.20
C SER A 233 -6.07 -6.62 -17.64
N CYS A 234 -6.57 -7.35 -16.63
CA CYS A 234 -7.81 -7.03 -15.91
C CYS A 234 -7.69 -5.66 -15.25
N VAL A 235 -6.66 -5.47 -14.42
CA VAL A 235 -6.40 -4.20 -13.72
C VAL A 235 -6.29 -3.04 -14.72
N LYS A 236 -5.55 -3.23 -15.82
CA LYS A 236 -5.42 -2.22 -16.89
C LYS A 236 -6.76 -1.87 -17.55
N LYS A 237 -7.58 -2.86 -17.91
CA LYS A 237 -8.85 -2.63 -18.61
C LYS A 237 -9.90 -2.00 -17.69
N VAL A 238 -9.99 -2.48 -16.45
CA VAL A 238 -10.87 -1.91 -15.43
C VAL A 238 -10.49 -0.45 -15.15
N SER A 239 -9.19 -0.17 -14.96
CA SER A 239 -8.69 1.21 -14.82
C SER A 239 -9.10 2.10 -16.00
N GLY A 240 -8.96 1.60 -17.23
CA GLY A 240 -9.39 2.32 -18.43
C GLY A 240 -10.90 2.61 -18.46
N ALA A 241 -11.73 1.65 -18.06
CA ALA A 241 -13.18 1.81 -17.98
C ALA A 241 -13.58 2.84 -16.90
N VAL A 242 -12.99 2.75 -15.70
CA VAL A 242 -13.16 3.74 -14.62
C VAL A 242 -12.74 5.13 -15.09
N GLN A 243 -11.59 5.25 -15.76
CA GLN A 243 -11.11 6.52 -16.29
C GLN A 243 -12.13 7.13 -17.27
N ALA A 244 -12.63 6.32 -18.21
CA ALA A 244 -13.51 6.77 -19.28
C ALA A 244 -14.95 7.08 -18.81
N HIS A 245 -15.48 6.30 -17.86
CA HIS A 245 -16.92 6.27 -17.57
C HIS A 245 -17.25 6.38 -16.08
N GLY A 246 -16.27 6.23 -15.19
CA GLY A 246 -16.47 6.33 -13.74
C GLY A 246 -17.02 7.70 -13.33
N GLN A 247 -18.06 7.66 -12.51
CA GLN A 247 -18.76 8.80 -11.94
C GLN A 247 -18.70 8.72 -10.41
N TRP A 248 -18.68 9.88 -9.74
CA TRP A 248 -18.42 9.95 -8.30
C TRP A 248 -19.28 10.99 -7.57
N LYS A 249 -20.33 11.51 -8.22
CA LYS A 249 -21.17 12.58 -7.65
C LYS A 249 -22.30 12.06 -6.76
N GLU A 250 -22.81 10.86 -7.03
CA GLU A 250 -23.90 10.27 -6.27
C GLU A 250 -23.39 9.14 -5.38
N ASN A 251 -23.93 9.02 -4.17
CA ASN A 251 -23.40 8.10 -3.15
C ASN A 251 -23.35 6.63 -3.62
N TRP A 252 -24.35 6.18 -4.38
CA TRP A 252 -24.38 4.80 -4.90
C TRP A 252 -23.34 4.57 -6.02
N LEU A 253 -23.00 5.60 -6.80
CA LEU A 253 -21.91 5.54 -7.77
C LEU A 253 -20.57 5.45 -7.06
N VAL A 254 -20.39 6.25 -6.00
CA VAL A 254 -19.20 6.21 -5.15
C VAL A 254 -19.02 4.83 -4.52
N ALA A 255 -20.09 4.24 -3.98
CA ALA A 255 -20.05 2.90 -3.40
C ALA A 255 -19.59 1.84 -4.42
N GLN A 256 -20.08 1.89 -5.66
CA GLN A 256 -19.61 0.96 -6.71
C GLN A 256 -18.11 1.13 -7.01
N LEU A 257 -17.55 2.34 -6.91
CA LEU A 257 -16.11 2.55 -7.04
C LEU A 257 -15.33 2.00 -5.85
N ASP A 258 -15.89 2.10 -4.64
CA ASP A 258 -15.29 1.51 -3.44
C ASP A 258 -15.25 -0.02 -3.53
N ASP A 259 -16.35 -0.67 -3.96
CA ASP A 259 -16.41 -2.12 -4.17
C ASP A 259 -15.34 -2.60 -5.17
N LEU A 260 -15.15 -1.86 -6.26
CA LEU A 260 -14.10 -2.14 -7.24
C LEU A 260 -12.70 -1.98 -6.65
N GLY A 261 -12.50 -0.96 -5.82
CA GLY A 261 -11.23 -0.69 -5.15
C GLY A 261 -10.85 -1.79 -4.16
N GLU A 262 -11.80 -2.23 -3.34
CA GLU A 262 -11.61 -3.30 -2.35
C GLU A 262 -11.20 -4.61 -3.03
N ILE A 263 -11.87 -4.99 -4.12
CA ILE A 263 -11.51 -6.20 -4.86
C ILE A 263 -10.15 -6.03 -5.54
N ALA A 264 -9.88 -4.88 -6.15
CA ALA A 264 -8.62 -4.64 -6.85
C ALA A 264 -7.40 -4.74 -5.93
N GLU A 265 -7.47 -4.21 -4.71
CA GLU A 265 -6.38 -4.27 -3.72
C GLU A 265 -6.02 -5.71 -3.30
N ARG A 266 -6.95 -6.68 -3.44
CA ARG A 266 -6.69 -8.09 -3.16
C ARG A 266 -5.88 -8.80 -4.26
N ILE A 267 -5.73 -8.19 -5.43
CA ILE A 267 -5.04 -8.82 -6.57
C ILE A 267 -3.54 -8.89 -6.32
N SER A 268 -2.90 -7.81 -5.85
CA SER A 268 -1.44 -7.79 -5.72
C SER A 268 -0.93 -8.81 -4.69
N PRO A 269 -1.52 -8.98 -3.48
CA PRO A 269 -1.10 -10.05 -2.58
C PRO A 269 -1.33 -11.44 -3.15
N ALA A 270 -2.45 -11.67 -3.86
CA ALA A 270 -2.71 -12.97 -4.47
C ALA A 270 -1.76 -13.30 -5.63
N ALA A 271 -1.30 -12.29 -6.37
CA ALA A 271 -0.29 -12.43 -7.41
C ALA A 271 1.09 -12.74 -6.81
N ASP A 272 1.47 -12.03 -5.76
CA ASP A 272 2.70 -12.25 -4.98
C ASP A 272 2.75 -13.67 -4.39
N ASP A 273 1.68 -14.08 -3.69
CA ASP A 273 1.53 -15.44 -3.14
C ASP A 273 1.70 -16.54 -4.20
N LEU A 274 1.22 -16.30 -5.42
CA LEU A 274 1.37 -17.23 -6.53
C LEU A 274 2.84 -17.33 -6.98
N VAL A 275 3.52 -16.19 -7.15
CA VAL A 275 4.94 -16.17 -7.55
C VAL A 275 5.82 -16.80 -6.48
N MET A 276 5.58 -16.49 -5.20
CA MET A 276 6.32 -17.06 -4.08
C MET A 276 6.29 -18.61 -4.06
N CYS A 277 5.18 -19.22 -4.49
CA CYS A 277 5.04 -20.68 -4.54
C CYS A 277 5.74 -21.35 -5.73
N LEU A 278 6.31 -20.57 -6.65
CA LEU A 278 7.02 -21.05 -7.83
C LEU A 278 8.54 -21.12 -7.63
N TYR A 279 9.06 -20.63 -6.51
CA TYR A 279 10.44 -20.91 -6.09
C TYR A 279 10.61 -22.40 -5.76
N ALA A 280 11.73 -23.00 -6.16
CA ALA A 280 11.99 -24.40 -5.87
C ALA A 280 12.30 -24.63 -4.38
N PRO A 281 11.87 -25.75 -3.77
CA PRO A 281 11.04 -26.81 -4.36
C PRO A 281 9.55 -26.43 -4.45
N ILE A 282 8.93 -26.63 -5.61
CA ILE A 282 7.51 -26.28 -5.83
C ILE A 282 6.59 -27.28 -5.15
N ARG A 283 5.64 -26.77 -4.36
CA ARG A 283 4.53 -27.55 -3.82
C ARG A 283 3.29 -27.36 -4.69
N GLN A 284 2.94 -28.37 -5.48
CA GLN A 284 1.81 -28.33 -6.41
C GLN A 284 0.47 -27.94 -5.76
N GLN A 285 0.27 -28.35 -4.50
CA GLN A 285 -0.91 -27.97 -3.74
C GLN A 285 -0.98 -26.46 -3.51
N ASP A 286 0.14 -25.82 -3.16
CA ASP A 286 0.20 -24.38 -2.88
C ASP A 286 0.00 -23.59 -4.18
N VAL A 287 0.64 -24.02 -5.28
CA VAL A 287 0.41 -23.44 -6.61
C VAL A 287 -1.07 -23.49 -6.97
N ARG A 288 -1.73 -24.64 -6.77
CA ARG A 288 -3.16 -24.77 -7.05
C ARG A 288 -3.99 -23.85 -6.16
N GLN A 289 -3.71 -23.80 -4.86
CA GLN A 289 -4.48 -22.96 -3.92
C GLN A 289 -4.34 -21.48 -4.23
N ASN A 290 -3.12 -20.99 -4.46
CA ASN A 290 -2.88 -19.58 -4.72
C ASN A 290 -3.32 -19.16 -6.13
N ALA A 291 -3.21 -20.04 -7.13
CA ALA A 291 -3.81 -19.81 -8.45
C ALA A 291 -5.34 -19.69 -8.38
N ASN A 292 -6.01 -20.55 -7.59
CA ASN A 292 -7.46 -20.44 -7.37
C ASN A 292 -7.83 -19.12 -6.69
N LYS A 293 -7.14 -18.73 -5.62
CA LYS A 293 -7.37 -17.45 -4.93
C LYS A 293 -7.23 -16.26 -5.89
N LEU A 294 -6.16 -16.23 -6.68
CA LEU A 294 -5.95 -15.16 -7.66
C LEU A 294 -7.07 -15.15 -8.70
N ALA A 295 -7.42 -16.30 -9.29
CA ALA A 295 -8.50 -16.40 -10.26
C ALA A 295 -9.86 -15.97 -9.69
N GLU A 296 -10.21 -16.37 -8.47
CA GLU A 296 -11.43 -15.95 -7.77
C GLU A 296 -11.50 -14.43 -7.63
N VAL A 297 -10.41 -13.79 -7.21
CA VAL A 297 -10.35 -12.32 -7.08
C VAL A 297 -10.50 -11.64 -8.45
N LEU A 298 -9.85 -12.16 -9.50
CA LEU A 298 -9.96 -11.60 -10.86
C LEU A 298 -11.38 -11.72 -11.42
N LEU A 299 -12.01 -12.89 -11.28
CA LEU A 299 -13.38 -13.11 -11.74
C LEU A 299 -14.36 -12.25 -10.95
N SER A 300 -14.16 -12.10 -9.64
CA SER A 300 -14.95 -11.18 -8.81
C SER A 300 -14.79 -9.73 -9.28
N LEU A 301 -13.58 -9.30 -9.64
CA LEU A 301 -13.36 -7.95 -10.15
C LEU A 301 -14.09 -7.75 -11.48
N LEU A 302 -13.97 -8.71 -12.41
CA LEU A 302 -14.60 -8.63 -13.73
C LEU A 302 -16.13 -8.63 -13.63
N ASP A 303 -16.70 -9.44 -12.74
CA ASP A 303 -18.15 -9.49 -12.50
C ASP A 303 -18.66 -8.18 -11.88
N GLN A 304 -18.01 -7.70 -10.82
CA GLN A 304 -18.34 -6.40 -10.20
C GLN A 304 -18.21 -5.25 -11.20
N THR A 305 -17.18 -5.29 -12.06
CA THR A 305 -16.99 -4.30 -13.12
C THR A 305 -18.16 -4.33 -14.11
N LYS A 306 -18.58 -5.53 -14.52
CA LYS A 306 -19.67 -5.74 -15.48
C LYS A 306 -21.02 -5.21 -14.98
N THR A 307 -21.28 -5.31 -13.67
CA THR A 307 -22.54 -4.83 -13.05
C THR A 307 -22.48 -3.36 -12.65
N SER A 308 -21.31 -2.72 -12.70
CA SER A 308 -21.13 -1.33 -12.30
C SER A 308 -21.45 -0.33 -13.42
N HIS A 309 -21.57 0.94 -13.04
CA HIS A 309 -21.78 2.06 -13.96
C HIS A 309 -20.57 2.38 -14.86
N VAL A 310 -19.40 1.75 -14.65
CA VAL A 310 -18.15 2.12 -15.34
C VAL A 310 -18.00 1.44 -16.71
N VAL A 311 -18.91 0.55 -17.08
CA VAL A 311 -18.87 -0.19 -18.35
C VAL A 311 -20.05 0.15 -19.26
N LYS A 312 -19.82 -0.01 -20.56
CA LYS A 312 -20.84 0.08 -21.61
C LYS A 312 -20.97 -1.26 -22.34
N GLU A 313 -21.98 -1.40 -23.19
CA GLU A 313 -22.19 -2.64 -23.95
C GLU A 313 -20.96 -3.07 -24.77
N ALA A 314 -20.21 -2.11 -25.30
CA ALA A 314 -18.97 -2.37 -26.05
C ALA A 314 -17.89 -3.08 -25.22
N ASP A 315 -17.90 -2.90 -23.90
CA ASP A 315 -16.91 -3.45 -22.97
C ASP A 315 -17.14 -4.94 -22.68
N ASN A 316 -18.35 -5.46 -22.93
CA ASN A 316 -18.68 -6.87 -22.71
C ASN A 316 -17.76 -7.84 -23.45
N SER A 317 -17.23 -7.41 -24.61
CA SER A 317 -16.32 -8.21 -25.42
C SER A 317 -15.01 -8.52 -24.69
N TRP A 318 -14.35 -7.51 -24.11
CA TRP A 318 -13.09 -7.70 -23.41
C TRP A 318 -13.30 -8.31 -22.02
N LEU A 319 -14.41 -8.02 -21.34
CA LEU A 319 -14.79 -8.66 -20.07
C LEU A 319 -14.90 -10.18 -20.25
N THR A 320 -15.62 -10.61 -21.28
CA THR A 320 -15.80 -12.04 -21.60
C THR A 320 -14.46 -12.68 -22.00
N PHE A 321 -13.64 -11.98 -22.79
CA PHE A 321 -12.33 -12.48 -23.19
C PHE A 321 -11.41 -12.70 -21.98
N LEU A 322 -11.32 -11.72 -21.06
CA LEU A 322 -10.48 -11.83 -19.87
C LEU A 322 -10.96 -12.90 -18.90
N SER A 323 -12.28 -13.02 -18.70
CA SER A 323 -12.85 -14.10 -17.86
C SER A 323 -12.43 -15.47 -18.38
N LYS A 324 -12.60 -15.71 -19.69
CA LYS A 324 -12.17 -16.96 -20.34
C LYS A 324 -10.66 -17.18 -20.26
N ALA A 325 -9.86 -16.12 -20.31
CA ALA A 325 -8.41 -16.22 -20.18
C ALA A 325 -8.00 -16.64 -18.76
N VAL A 326 -8.69 -16.14 -17.72
CA VAL A 326 -8.49 -16.56 -16.33
C VAL A 326 -8.86 -18.04 -16.19
N ASP A 327 -10.06 -18.43 -16.62
CA ASP A 327 -10.54 -19.81 -16.53
C ASP A 327 -9.61 -20.80 -17.23
N HIS A 328 -9.17 -20.48 -18.46
CA HIS A 328 -8.28 -21.33 -19.24
C HIS A 328 -6.93 -21.57 -18.57
N ASN A 329 -6.33 -20.53 -17.97
CA ASN A 329 -5.06 -20.69 -17.26
C ASN A 329 -5.25 -21.47 -15.96
N LEU A 330 -6.32 -21.19 -15.21
CA LEU A 330 -6.64 -21.92 -13.98
C LEU A 330 -6.92 -23.40 -14.25
N GLU A 331 -7.66 -23.71 -15.32
CA GLU A 331 -7.96 -25.09 -15.72
C GLU A 331 -6.68 -25.86 -16.01
N LYS A 332 -5.74 -25.25 -16.76
CA LYS A 332 -4.42 -25.86 -17.03
C LYS A 332 -3.62 -26.10 -15.75
N ILE A 333 -3.56 -25.13 -14.84
CA ILE A 333 -2.88 -25.31 -13.54
C ILE A 333 -3.54 -26.44 -12.76
N THR A 334 -4.87 -26.52 -12.76
CA THR A 334 -5.63 -27.56 -12.07
C THR A 334 -5.34 -28.94 -12.66
N GLN A 335 -5.30 -29.07 -13.99
CA GLN A 335 -4.98 -30.32 -14.69
C GLN A 335 -3.55 -30.78 -14.39
N LEU A 336 -2.57 -29.86 -14.42
CA LEU A 336 -1.17 -30.19 -14.17
C LEU A 336 -0.92 -30.54 -12.71
N THR A 337 -1.57 -29.85 -11.78
CA THR A 337 -1.40 -30.14 -10.36
C THR A 337 -2.28 -31.27 -9.86
N ALA A 338 -3.21 -31.81 -10.66
CA ALA A 338 -4.14 -32.84 -10.23
C ALA A 338 -3.39 -34.03 -9.60
N PRO A 339 -3.88 -34.59 -8.47
CA PRO A 339 -3.28 -35.79 -7.92
C PRO A 339 -3.27 -36.88 -9.00
N ALA A 340 -2.15 -37.60 -9.14
CA ALA A 340 -2.06 -38.70 -10.08
C ALA A 340 -3.27 -39.64 -9.85
N SER A 341 -4.11 -39.80 -10.88
CA SER A 341 -5.17 -40.79 -10.85
C SER A 341 -4.55 -42.13 -10.46
N PRO A 342 -5.10 -42.87 -9.49
CA PRO A 342 -4.65 -44.23 -9.23
C PRO A 342 -5.00 -45.05 -10.48
N HIS A 343 -4.04 -45.21 -11.39
CA HIS A 343 -4.20 -46.08 -12.53
C HIS A 343 -4.27 -47.52 -12.02
N ASN A 344 -5.49 -48.05 -11.98
CA ASN A 344 -5.90 -49.34 -12.51
C ASN A 344 -4.75 -50.34 -12.74
N ASP A 345 -4.20 -50.88 -11.66
CA ASP A 345 -3.46 -52.15 -11.71
C ASP A 345 -4.48 -53.26 -12.01
N ARG A 346 -4.52 -53.71 -13.26
CA ARG A 346 -5.09 -55.00 -13.66
C ARG A 346 -4.15 -55.74 -14.58
#